data_AF-A0A504YBW6-F1
#
_entry.id   AF-A0A504YBW6-F1
#
_cell.length_a   1.000
_cell.length_b   1.000
_cell.length_c   1.000
_cell.angle_alpha   90.00
_cell.angle_beta   90.00
_cell.angle_gamma   90.00
#
_symmetry.space_group_name_H-M   'P 1'
#
loop_
_entity.id
_entity.type
_entity.pdbx_description
1 polymer ?
#
loop_
_entity_poly.entity_id
_entity_poly.type
_entity_poly.pdbx_seq_one_letter_code
_entity_poly.pdbx_strand_id
1 'polypeptide(L)'
;MAKSNYEYVRQFETVDSCLPHTWIVVRLDGQAFHVFTEKHGFRKPNDERGLGLSCRAAERVMQRHTDVVLAYGQSDEYSFVFRRSTETFNRRASKLSSTVVSLFASSYVFEWPNFFPETQLLYPPAFDSRVVLYPTNSTLRDYLSWRQVDCKYLL
;
A
#
# COMPACT_ATOMS: atom_id res chain seq x y z
N MET A 1 24.69 -15.34 23.92
CA MET A 1 24.13 -13.98 23.81
C MET A 1 23.88 -13.47 25.22
N ALA A 2 24.57 -12.40 25.62
CA ALA A 2 24.41 -11.83 26.96
C ALA A 2 22.99 -11.28 27.11
N LYS A 3 22.24 -11.77 28.10
CA LYS A 3 20.96 -11.17 28.47
C LYS A 3 21.27 -9.82 29.11
N SER A 4 21.06 -8.76 28.34
CA SER A 4 21.21 -7.38 28.79
C SER A 4 20.16 -7.07 29.86
N ASN A 5 20.52 -6.29 30.88
CA ASN A 5 19.57 -5.79 31.89
C ASN A 5 18.40 -5.00 31.29
N TYR A 6 18.49 -4.62 30.01
CA TYR A 6 17.46 -3.88 29.29
C TYR A 6 16.51 -4.77 28.48
N GLU A 7 16.66 -6.10 28.46
CA GLU A 7 15.84 -6.99 27.61
C GLU A 7 14.33 -6.94 27.95
N TYR A 8 13.98 -6.57 29.20
CA TYR A 8 12.60 -6.45 29.65
C TYR A 8 11.76 -5.49 28.81
N VAL A 9 12.36 -4.47 28.17
CA VAL A 9 11.60 -3.50 27.37
C VAL A 9 10.93 -4.12 26.14
N ARG A 10 11.42 -5.28 25.67
CA ARG A 10 10.80 -6.02 24.55
C ARG A 10 9.42 -6.58 24.91
N GLN A 11 9.11 -6.72 26.19
CA GLN A 11 7.81 -7.23 26.64
C GLN A 11 6.67 -6.22 26.43
N PHE A 12 7.00 -4.95 26.19
CA PHE A 12 6.02 -3.91 25.85
C PHE A 12 5.65 -3.89 24.35
N GLU A 13 6.33 -4.68 23.50
CA GLU A 13 5.95 -4.80 22.10
C GLU A 13 4.62 -5.56 21.96
N THR A 14 3.63 -4.94 21.33
CA THR A 14 2.34 -5.58 21.05
C THR A 14 2.50 -6.64 19.97
N VAL A 15 1.98 -7.85 20.25
CA VAL A 15 1.85 -8.90 19.24
C VAL A 15 0.61 -8.61 18.41
N ASP A 16 0.80 -8.42 17.09
CA ASP A 16 -0.20 -7.92 16.16
C ASP A 16 -0.43 -8.87 14.99
N SER A 17 -0.50 -10.17 15.27
CA SER A 17 -0.69 -11.20 14.23
C SER A 17 -2.13 -11.20 13.71
N CYS A 18 -2.28 -11.19 12.38
CA CYS A 18 -3.57 -11.28 11.71
C CYS A 18 -4.19 -12.66 11.84
N LEU A 19 -5.50 -12.71 12.03
CA LEU A 19 -6.27 -13.96 12.19
C LEU A 19 -5.93 -14.97 11.08
N PRO A 20 -5.57 -16.23 11.41
CA PRO A 20 -5.27 -17.26 10.40
C PRO A 20 -6.43 -17.49 9.43
N HIS A 21 -6.09 -17.98 8.23
CA HIS A 21 -7.05 -18.31 7.17
C HIS A 21 -7.98 -17.19 6.68
N THR A 22 -7.70 -15.93 7.05
CA THR A 22 -8.38 -14.74 6.51
C THR A 22 -7.54 -14.06 5.43
N TRP A 23 -8.22 -13.42 4.48
CA TRP A 23 -7.60 -12.50 3.54
C TRP A 23 -7.05 -11.29 4.29
N ILE A 24 -5.85 -10.88 3.93
CA ILE A 24 -5.23 -9.66 4.47
C ILE A 24 -5.17 -8.64 3.35
N VAL A 25 -5.81 -7.50 3.55
CA VAL A 25 -5.77 -6.38 2.62
C VAL A 25 -4.95 -5.26 3.26
N VAL A 26 -3.88 -4.85 2.58
CA VAL A 26 -3.12 -3.65 2.92
C VAL A 26 -3.54 -2.55 1.96
N ARG A 27 -4.27 -1.54 2.46
CA ARG A 27 -4.65 -0.36 1.68
C ARG A 27 -3.71 0.79 1.98
N LEU A 28 -3.26 1.46 0.93
CA LEU A 28 -2.47 2.67 0.94
C LEU A 28 -3.32 3.84 0.44
N ASP A 29 -3.09 5.03 1.00
CA ASP A 29 -3.75 6.28 0.63
C ASP A 29 -2.72 7.42 0.61
N GLY A 30 -2.79 8.30 -0.40
CA GLY A 30 -1.87 9.42 -0.56
C GLY A 30 -2.12 10.53 0.46
N GLN A 31 -1.12 10.87 1.27
CA GLN A 31 -1.29 11.94 2.26
C GLN A 31 -1.34 13.31 1.60
N ALA A 32 -2.47 14.01 1.76
CA ALA A 32 -2.72 15.33 1.17
C ALA A 32 -2.43 15.36 -0.35
N PHE A 33 -2.81 14.29 -1.05
CA PHE A 33 -2.44 14.11 -2.45
C PHE A 33 -3.03 15.16 -3.39
N HIS A 34 -4.14 15.80 -3.01
CA HIS A 34 -4.67 16.96 -3.74
C HIS A 34 -3.60 18.06 -3.90
N VAL A 35 -2.94 18.45 -2.79
CA VAL A 35 -1.87 19.47 -2.79
C VAL A 35 -0.66 18.99 -3.59
N PHE A 36 -0.35 17.69 -3.49
CA PHE A 36 0.74 17.08 -4.27
C PHE A 36 0.49 17.17 -5.77
N THR A 37 -0.69 16.77 -6.23
CA THR A 37 -1.06 16.79 -7.65
C THR A 37 -1.10 18.21 -8.22
N GLU A 38 -1.58 19.17 -7.44
CA GLU A 38 -1.61 20.59 -7.81
C GLU A 38 -0.20 21.16 -7.98
N LYS A 39 0.68 20.96 -6.99
CA LYS A 39 2.06 21.47 -7.02
C LYS A 39 2.91 20.87 -8.13
N HIS A 40 2.63 19.63 -8.53
CA HIS A 40 3.36 18.93 -9.60
C HIS A 40 2.64 19.00 -10.96
N GLY A 41 1.59 19.82 -11.10
CA GLY A 41 0.95 20.09 -12.39
C GLY A 41 0.29 18.88 -13.02
N PHE A 42 -0.41 18.06 -12.22
CA PHE A 42 -1.15 16.90 -12.73
C PHE A 42 -2.35 17.36 -13.57
N ARG A 43 -2.58 16.68 -14.69
CA ARG A 43 -3.76 16.87 -15.54
C ARG A 43 -5.03 16.44 -14.80
N LYS A 44 -6.11 17.20 -15.01
CA LYS A 44 -7.45 16.91 -14.46
C LYS A 44 -8.38 16.47 -15.60
N PRO A 45 -9.36 15.59 -15.35
CA PRO A 45 -9.64 14.94 -14.06
C PRO A 45 -8.61 13.85 -13.70
N ASN A 46 -7.97 13.23 -14.70
CA ASN A 46 -7.01 12.15 -14.52
C ASN A 46 -5.68 12.45 -15.23
N ASP A 47 -4.56 12.14 -14.59
CA ASP A 47 -3.23 12.20 -15.19
C ASP A 47 -2.68 10.79 -15.39
N GLU A 48 -2.56 10.36 -16.65
CA GLU A 48 -2.04 9.05 -17.02
C GLU A 48 -0.62 8.80 -16.50
N ARG A 49 0.21 9.86 -16.37
CA ARG A 49 1.58 9.73 -15.84
C ARG A 49 1.55 9.38 -14.37
N GLY A 50 0.68 10.04 -13.60
CA GLY A 50 0.47 9.78 -12.19
C GLY A 50 -0.07 8.38 -11.93
N LEU A 51 -1.09 7.98 -12.71
CA LEU A 51 -1.67 6.64 -12.62
C LEU A 51 -0.64 5.57 -13.02
N GLY A 52 0.09 5.78 -14.11
CA GLY A 52 1.15 4.88 -14.57
C GLY A 52 2.27 4.72 -13.54
N LEU A 53 2.67 5.82 -12.89
CA LEU A 53 3.68 5.80 -11.82
C LEU A 53 3.19 4.98 -10.62
N SER A 54 1.95 5.18 -10.18
CA SER A 54 1.36 4.39 -9.10
C SER A 54 1.23 2.90 -9.46
N CYS A 55 0.82 2.58 -10.70
CA CYS A 55 0.81 1.20 -11.21
C CYS A 55 2.21 0.58 -11.15
N ARG A 56 3.24 1.31 -11.60
CA ARG A 56 4.61 0.82 -11.59
C ARG A 56 5.13 0.59 -10.17
N ALA A 57 4.81 1.48 -9.24
CA ALA A 57 5.12 1.28 -7.83
C ALA A 57 4.42 0.04 -7.25
N ALA A 58 3.15 -0.18 -7.60
CA ALA A 58 2.40 -1.37 -7.19
C ALA A 58 2.98 -2.67 -7.78
N GLU A 59 3.39 -2.68 -9.04
CA GLU A 59 4.07 -3.81 -9.67
C GLU A 59 5.33 -4.22 -8.88
N ARG A 60 6.15 -3.25 -8.48
CA ARG A 60 7.36 -3.53 -7.67
C ARG A 60 7.02 -4.14 -6.32
N VAL A 61 5.95 -3.67 -5.68
CA VAL A 61 5.44 -4.27 -4.44
C VAL A 61 5.05 -5.73 -4.68
N MET A 62 4.29 -6.02 -5.72
CA MET A 62 3.88 -7.40 -6.05
C MET A 62 5.05 -8.31 -6.42
N GLN A 63 6.06 -7.79 -7.12
CA GLN A 63 7.28 -8.54 -7.44
C GLN A 63 8.08 -8.92 -6.19
N ARG A 64 8.13 -8.03 -5.19
CA ARG A 64 8.84 -8.29 -3.93
C ARG A 64 8.04 -9.17 -2.98
N HIS A 65 6.72 -9.01 -2.94
CA HIS A 65 5.80 -9.72 -2.06
C HIS A 65 4.98 -10.73 -2.86
N THR A 66 5.56 -11.90 -3.13
CA THR A 66 4.96 -12.97 -3.96
C THR A 66 3.64 -13.53 -3.42
N ASP A 67 3.33 -13.29 -2.15
CA ASP A 67 2.09 -13.72 -1.51
C ASP A 67 0.90 -12.77 -1.79
N VAL A 68 1.16 -11.62 -2.42
CA VAL A 68 0.12 -10.72 -2.92
C VAL A 68 -0.45 -11.32 -4.22
N VAL A 69 -1.73 -11.66 -4.19
CA VAL A 69 -2.43 -12.31 -5.32
C VAL A 69 -3.16 -11.31 -6.22
N LEU A 70 -3.45 -10.12 -5.70
CA LEU A 70 -4.17 -9.08 -6.42
C LEU A 70 -3.78 -7.71 -5.86
N ALA A 71 -3.60 -6.73 -6.75
CA ALA A 71 -3.55 -5.32 -6.39
C ALA A 71 -4.63 -4.58 -7.18
N TYR A 72 -5.34 -3.67 -6.52
CA TYR A 72 -6.32 -2.77 -7.14
C TYR A 72 -5.98 -1.34 -6.73
N GLY A 73 -5.88 -0.45 -7.71
CA GLY A 73 -5.59 0.97 -7.46
C GLY A 73 -6.52 1.89 -8.22
N GLN A 74 -6.77 3.05 -7.61
CA GLN A 74 -7.60 4.11 -8.15
C GLN A 74 -7.12 5.45 -7.58
N SER A 75 -7.02 6.49 -8.41
CA SER A 75 -6.57 7.81 -7.98
C SER A 75 -5.21 7.72 -7.28
N ASP A 76 -5.18 7.96 -5.98
CA ASP A 76 -4.06 7.97 -5.07
C ASP A 76 -4.10 6.81 -4.04
N GLU A 77 -5.09 5.91 -4.15
CA GLU A 77 -5.20 4.73 -3.31
C GLU A 77 -4.78 3.43 -4.02
N TYR A 78 -4.20 2.51 -3.25
CA TYR A 78 -3.83 1.16 -3.71
C TYR A 78 -4.13 0.12 -2.64
N SER A 79 -4.72 -1.00 -3.05
CA SER A 79 -5.11 -2.11 -2.18
C SER A 79 -4.41 -3.39 -2.59
N PHE A 80 -3.60 -3.96 -1.70
CA PHE A 80 -2.85 -5.20 -1.93
C PHE A 80 -3.48 -6.34 -1.14
N VAL A 81 -3.90 -7.40 -1.85
CA VAL A 81 -4.56 -8.56 -1.27
C VAL A 81 -3.57 -9.71 -1.13
N PHE A 82 -3.27 -10.10 0.10
CA PHE A 82 -2.45 -11.27 0.40
C PHE A 82 -3.31 -12.53 0.49
N ARG A 83 -2.77 -13.65 0.00
CA ARG A 83 -3.44 -14.96 0.10
C ARG A 83 -3.77 -15.32 1.55
N ARG A 84 -4.94 -15.90 1.77
CA ARG A 84 -5.41 -16.29 3.12
C ARG A 84 -4.47 -17.24 3.88
N SER A 85 -3.72 -18.06 3.15
CA SER A 85 -2.74 -19.02 3.69
C SER A 85 -1.35 -18.43 3.91
N THR A 86 -1.15 -17.12 3.73
CA THR A 86 0.19 -16.52 3.89
C THR A 86 0.70 -16.68 5.32
N GLU A 87 1.98 -17.01 5.45
CA GLU A 87 2.72 -16.99 6.71
C GLU A 87 3.78 -15.89 6.72
N THR A 88 3.77 -15.02 5.71
CA THR A 88 4.74 -13.93 5.55
C THR A 88 4.79 -13.07 6.81
N PHE A 89 6.00 -12.86 7.34
CA PHE A 89 6.26 -12.14 8.59
C PHE A 89 5.45 -12.63 9.80
N ASN A 90 5.11 -13.93 9.88
CA ASN A 90 4.22 -14.48 10.90
C ASN A 90 2.87 -13.75 10.96
N ARG A 91 2.42 -13.25 9.80
CA ARG A 91 1.18 -12.49 9.62
C ARG A 91 1.10 -11.22 10.49
N ARG A 92 2.23 -10.64 10.89
CA ARG A 92 2.25 -9.41 11.70
C ARG A 92 1.75 -8.23 10.87
N ALA A 93 0.66 -7.61 11.30
CA ALA A 93 0.01 -6.51 10.60
C ALA A 93 0.98 -5.34 10.36
N SER A 94 1.71 -4.91 11.39
CA SER A 94 2.72 -3.85 11.34
C SER A 94 3.82 -4.13 10.32
N LYS A 95 4.29 -5.38 10.21
CA LYS A 95 5.31 -5.76 9.22
C LYS A 95 4.76 -5.74 7.81
N LEU A 96 3.55 -6.28 7.59
CA LEU A 96 2.91 -6.24 6.28
C LEU A 96 2.65 -4.79 5.84
N SER A 97 2.06 -3.97 6.70
CA SER A 97 1.79 -2.55 6.43
C SER A 97 3.07 -1.76 6.16
N SER A 98 4.06 -1.81 7.07
CA SER A 98 5.30 -1.03 6.92
C SER A 98 6.13 -1.42 5.71
N THR A 99 6.21 -2.72 5.37
CA THR A 99 6.98 -3.18 4.21
C THR A 99 6.31 -2.81 2.89
N VAL A 100 4.99 -2.93 2.78
CA VAL A 100 4.24 -2.54 1.59
C VAL A 100 4.31 -1.03 1.37
N VAL A 101 4.01 -0.21 2.40
CA VAL A 101 3.98 1.26 2.24
C VAL A 101 5.37 1.84 1.98
N SER A 102 6.40 1.33 2.65
CA SER A 102 7.78 1.82 2.43
C SER A 102 8.29 1.47 1.04
N LEU A 103 8.00 0.27 0.54
CA LEU A 103 8.38 -0.14 -0.81
C LEU A 103 7.59 0.62 -1.87
N PHE A 104 6.30 0.87 -1.66
CA PHE A 104 5.49 1.66 -2.56
C PHE A 104 6.00 3.11 -2.63
N ALA A 105 6.18 3.78 -1.50
CA ALA A 105 6.64 5.17 -1.43
C ALA A 105 8.04 5.34 -2.04
N SER A 106 8.98 4.45 -1.70
CA SER A 106 10.34 4.48 -2.28
C SER A 106 10.33 4.19 -3.78
N SER A 107 9.49 3.27 -4.24
CA SER A 107 9.32 2.99 -5.67
C SER A 107 8.70 4.17 -6.41
N TYR A 108 7.74 4.87 -5.81
CA TYR A 108 7.12 6.06 -6.38
C TYR A 108 8.15 7.17 -6.63
N VAL A 109 9.04 7.42 -5.66
CA VAL A 109 10.14 8.39 -5.82
C VAL A 109 11.17 7.89 -6.83
N PHE A 110 11.55 6.62 -6.78
CA PHE A 110 12.55 6.05 -7.65
C PHE A 110 12.13 6.05 -9.13
N GLU A 111 10.86 5.75 -9.40
CA GLU A 111 10.31 5.68 -10.75
C GLU A 111 9.83 7.03 -11.28
N TRP A 112 9.73 8.06 -10.42
CA TRP A 112 9.24 9.39 -10.79
C TRP A 112 9.87 9.95 -12.08
N PRO A 113 11.21 9.93 -12.27
CA PRO A 113 11.83 10.50 -13.48
C PRO A 113 11.40 9.80 -14.79
N ASN A 114 10.96 8.54 -14.71
CA ASN A 114 10.51 7.77 -15.88
C ASN A 114 9.11 8.18 -16.35
N PHE A 115 8.28 8.74 -15.45
CA PHE A 115 6.91 9.18 -15.75
C PHE A 115 6.78 10.71 -15.84
N PHE A 116 7.64 11.42 -15.13
CA PHE A 116 7.68 12.88 -15.04
C PHE A 116 9.08 13.42 -15.41
N PRO A 117 9.56 13.21 -16.64
CA PRO A 117 10.94 13.57 -17.04
C PRO A 117 11.20 15.08 -16.99
N GLU A 118 10.16 15.89 -17.21
CA GLU A 118 10.24 17.36 -17.24
C GLU A 118 9.78 18.01 -15.94
N THR A 119 9.30 17.22 -14.97
CA THR A 119 8.77 17.75 -13.71
C THR A 119 9.62 17.23 -12.56
N GLN A 120 10.37 18.13 -11.92
CA GLN A 120 11.13 17.76 -10.73
C GLN A 120 10.18 17.42 -9.58
N LEU A 121 10.49 16.35 -8.84
CA LEU A 121 9.81 16.04 -7.59
C LEU A 121 10.19 17.10 -6.54
N LEU A 122 9.22 17.93 -6.14
CA LEU A 122 9.44 19.08 -5.26
C LEU A 122 9.65 18.67 -3.79
N TYR A 123 9.00 17.59 -3.37
CA TYR A 123 9.10 17.02 -2.03
C TYR A 123 8.71 15.54 -2.04
N PRO A 124 9.22 14.72 -1.08
CA PRO A 124 8.88 13.31 -1.02
C PRO A 124 7.39 13.12 -0.70
N PRO A 125 6.66 12.29 -1.47
CA PRO A 125 5.29 11.95 -1.15
C PRO A 125 5.24 11.03 0.07
N ALA A 126 4.14 11.10 0.81
CA ALA A 126 3.86 10.24 1.94
C ALA A 126 2.57 9.46 1.69
N PHE A 127 2.52 8.23 2.20
CA PHE A 127 1.36 7.35 2.07
C PHE A 127 1.00 6.84 3.46
N ASP A 128 -0.30 6.80 3.75
CA ASP A 128 -0.81 6.05 4.89
C ASP A 128 -0.87 4.56 4.54
N SER A 129 -1.02 3.71 5.56
CA SER A 129 -1.39 2.32 5.30
C SER A 129 -2.26 1.76 6.41
N ARG A 130 -3.18 0.88 6.04
CA ARG A 130 -4.06 0.17 6.97
C ARG A 130 -4.21 -1.28 6.57
N VAL A 131 -4.26 -2.16 7.57
CA VAL A 131 -4.46 -3.60 7.40
C VAL A 131 -5.88 -3.96 7.78
N VAL A 132 -6.61 -4.61 6.87
CA VAL A 132 -7.98 -5.06 7.07
C VAL A 132 -8.08 -6.55 6.78
N LEU A 133 -8.83 -7.27 7.61
CA LEU A 133 -9.01 -8.71 7.49
C LEU A 133 -10.40 -9.04 6.97
N TYR A 134 -10.46 -9.88 5.93
CA TYR A 134 -11.72 -10.38 5.37
C TYR A 134 -11.78 -11.92 5.52
N PRO A 135 -12.77 -12.46 6.24
CA PRO A 135 -12.80 -13.89 6.56
C PRO A 135 -13.24 -14.77 5.38
N THR A 136 -13.99 -14.25 4.42
CA THR A 136 -14.56 -15.04 3.33
C THR A 136 -14.25 -14.41 1.97
N ASN A 137 -14.37 -15.22 0.91
CA ASN A 137 -14.23 -14.72 -0.45
C ASN A 137 -15.33 -13.71 -0.80
N SER A 138 -16.53 -13.85 -0.23
CA SER A 138 -17.63 -12.91 -0.45
C SER A 138 -17.26 -11.52 0.06
N THR A 139 -16.81 -11.42 1.32
CA THR A 139 -16.49 -10.10 1.91
C THR A 139 -15.30 -9.43 1.23
N LEU A 140 -14.31 -10.21 0.75
CA LEU A 140 -13.25 -9.68 -0.10
C LEU A 140 -13.77 -9.14 -1.44
N ARG A 141 -14.67 -9.87 -2.10
CA ARG A 141 -15.28 -9.42 -3.36
C ARG A 141 -16.10 -8.16 -3.16
N ASP A 142 -16.90 -8.09 -2.09
CA ASP A 142 -17.70 -6.92 -1.74
C ASP A 142 -16.81 -5.70 -1.50
N TYR A 143 -15.67 -5.88 -0.82
CA TYR A 143 -14.67 -4.83 -0.66
C TYR A 143 -14.11 -4.34 -2.01
N LEU A 144 -13.67 -5.24 -2.89
CA LEU A 144 -13.14 -4.86 -4.21
C LEU A 144 -14.20 -4.19 -5.09
N SER A 145 -15.44 -4.69 -5.06
CA SER A 145 -16.57 -4.07 -5.74
C SER A 145 -16.88 -2.69 -5.18
N TRP A 146 -16.82 -2.51 -3.86
CA TRP A 146 -16.99 -1.20 -3.24
C TRP A 146 -15.93 -0.20 -3.73
N ARG A 147 -14.65 -0.59 -3.80
CA ARG A 147 -13.58 0.26 -4.37
C ARG A 147 -13.82 0.58 -5.85
N GLN A 148 -14.25 -0.40 -6.64
CA GLN A 148 -14.57 -0.16 -8.05
C GLN A 148 -15.77 0.77 -8.26
N VAL A 149 -16.76 0.70 -7.39
CA VAL A 149 -17.93 1.59 -7.43
C VAL A 149 -17.52 3.02 -7.05
N ASP A 150 -16.66 3.18 -6.03
CA ASP A 150 -16.08 4.46 -5.64
C ASP A 150 -15.37 5.15 -6.83
N CYS A 151 -14.56 4.39 -7.57
CA CYS A 151 -13.93 4.85 -8.81
C CYS A 151 -14.93 5.39 -9.85
N LYS A 152 -16.07 4.71 -10.03
CA LYS A 152 -17.08 5.11 -11.04
C LYS A 152 -17.84 6.38 -10.66
N TYR A 153 -17.95 6.70 -9.37
CA TYR A 153 -18.61 7.91 -8.90
C TYR A 153 -17.69 9.14 -8.81
N LEU A 154 -16.37 8.94 -8.99
CA LEU A 154 -15.33 9.99 -8.95
C LEU A 154 -14.89 10.46 -10.35
N LEU A 155 -15.45 9.86 -11.42
CA LEU A 155 -15.32 10.31 -12.82
C LEU A 155 -16.45 11.28 -13.18
#